data_AF-A0A2V7YWY5-F1
#
_entry.id   AF-A0A2V7YWY5-F1
#
_cell.length_a   1.000
_cell.length_b   1.000
_cell.length_c   1.000
_cell.angle_alpha   90.00
_cell.angle_beta   90.00
_cell.angle_gamma   90.00
#
_symmetry.space_group_name_H-M   'P 1'
#
loop_
_entity.id
_entity.type
_entity.pdbx_description
1 polymer ?
#
loop_
_entity_poly.entity_id
_entity_poly.type
_entity_poly.pdbx_seq_one_letter_code
_entity_poly.pdbx_strand_id
1 'polypeptide(L)' 'MEISSKLVADLRAETGVGMMDCKRALVDASGDFEEAKKILRKRGLAAAARKAERAPSEGLVVASITPK' A
#
# COMPACT_ATOMS: atom_id res chain seq x y z
N MET A 1 -15.68 -17.60 -1.03
CA MET A 1 -14.57 -17.42 -1.98
C MET A 1 -13.27 -17.74 -1.26
N GLU A 2 -12.67 -18.90 -1.56
CA GLU A 2 -11.36 -19.27 -1.03
C GLU A 2 -10.29 -18.43 -1.74
N ILE A 3 -9.84 -17.36 -1.09
CA ILE A 3 -8.66 -16.64 -1.54
C ILE A 3 -7.47 -17.48 -1.10
N SER A 4 -6.71 -17.97 -2.08
CA SER A 4 -5.51 -18.76 -1.83
C SER A 4 -4.52 -17.96 -0.95
N SER A 5 -4.03 -18.60 0.11
CA SER A 5 -3.03 -18.03 1.01
C SER A 5 -1.75 -17.64 0.28
N LYS A 6 -1.41 -18.35 -0.82
CA LYS A 6 -0.31 -17.99 -1.71
C LYS A 6 -0.54 -16.64 -2.40
N LEU A 7 -1.75 -16.41 -2.90
CA LEU A 7 -2.11 -15.16 -3.58
C LEU A 7 -2.00 -13.95 -2.65
N VAL A 8 -2.38 -14.11 -1.38
CA VAL A 8 -2.20 -13.08 -0.35
C VAL A 8 -0.71 -12.83 -0.07
N ALA A 9 0.10 -13.89 -0.03
CA ALA A 9 1.53 -13.79 0.20
C ALA A 9 2.26 -13.10 -0.96
N ASP A 10 1.91 -13.44 -2.21
CA ASP A 10 2.48 -12.85 -3.42
C ASP A 10 2.13 -11.36 -3.52
N LEU A 11 0.86 -11.00 -3.27
CA LEU A 11 0.43 -9.59 -3.28
C LEU A 11 1.14 -8.78 -2.18
N ARG A 12 1.39 -9.38 -1.01
CA ARG A 12 2.17 -8.76 0.06
C ARG A 12 3.64 -8.60 -0.33
N ALA A 13 4.24 -9.59 -0.99
CA ALA A 13 5.63 -9.51 -1.43
C ALA A 13 5.85 -8.39 -2.45
N GLU A 14 4.88 -8.19 -3.35
CA GLU A 14 4.98 -7.16 -4.40
C GLU A 14 4.66 -5.75 -3.87
N THR A 15 3.64 -5.61 -3.02
CA THR A 15 3.16 -4.29 -2.57
C THR A 15 3.69 -3.85 -1.21
N GLY A 16 4.22 -4.78 -0.42
CA GLY A 16 4.68 -4.52 0.95
C GLY A 16 3.56 -4.19 1.95
N VAL A 17 2.29 -4.28 1.54
CA VAL A 17 1.14 -3.91 2.37
C VAL A 17 0.80 -5.01 3.38
N GLY A 18 0.21 -4.65 4.52
CA GLY A 18 -0.14 -5.58 5.59
C GLY A 18 -1.02 -6.75 5.12
N MET A 19 -0.81 -7.92 5.72
CA MET A 19 -1.45 -9.19 5.34
C MET A 19 -2.99 -9.11 5.30
N MET A 20 -3.61 -8.38 6.24
CA MET A 20 -5.07 -8.21 6.29
C MET A 20 -5.59 -7.28 5.20
N ASP A 21 -4.85 -6.23 4.84
CA ASP A 21 -5.24 -5.31 3.77
C ASP A 21 -5.13 -5.98 2.41
N CYS A 22 -4.09 -6.80 2.19
CA CYS A 22 -3.98 -7.66 1.00
C CYS A 22 -5.15 -8.63 0.90
N LYS A 23 -5.53 -9.27 2.01
CA LYS A 23 -6.70 -10.17 2.05
C LYS A 23 -7.99 -9.43 1.74
N ARG A 24 -8.23 -8.25 2.34
CA ARG A 24 -9.41 -7.42 2.05
C ARG A 24 -9.45 -6.94 0.61
N ALA A 25 -8.32 -6.50 0.06
CA ALA A 25 -8.24 -6.08 -1.33
C ALA A 25 -8.54 -7.23 -2.30
N LEU A 26 -8.06 -8.45 -2.00
CA LEU A 26 -8.39 -9.64 -2.78
C LEU A 26 -9.85 -10.07 -2.64
N VAL A 27 -10.48 -9.86 -1.47
CA VAL A 27 -11.93 -10.08 -1.30
C VAL A 27 -12.71 -9.07 -2.14
N ASP A 28 -12.37 -7.79 -2.05
CA ASP A 28 -13.04 -6.70 -2.77
C ASP A 28 -12.83 -6.85 -4.30
N ALA A 29 -11.67 -7.38 -4.72
CA ALA A 29 -11.34 -7.69 -6.11
C ALA A 29 -11.82 -9.07 -6.58
N SER A 30 -12.54 -9.83 -5.76
CA SER A 30 -13.01 -11.19 -6.09
C SER A 30 -11.91 -12.17 -6.56
N GLY A 31 -10.68 -11.99 -6.07
CA GLY A 31 -9.52 -12.81 -6.45
C GLY A 31 -8.72 -12.28 -7.64
N ASP A 32 -9.08 -11.13 -8.22
CA ASP A 32 -8.30 -10.49 -9.28
C ASP A 32 -7.07 -9.77 -8.71
N PHE A 33 -5.89 -10.13 -9.22
CA PHE A 33 -4.61 -9.59 -8.76
C PHE A 33 -4.37 -8.14 -9.21
N GLU A 34 -4.77 -7.79 -10.43
CA GLU A 34 -4.65 -6.45 -11.01
C GLU A 34 -5.58 -5.47 -10.28
N GLU A 35 -6.83 -5.88 -10.06
CA GLU A 35 -7.80 -5.04 -9.38
C GLU A 35 -7.46 -4.89 -7.89
N ALA A 36 -6.95 -5.95 -7.24
CA ALA A 36 -6.45 -5.85 -5.87
C ALA A 36 -5.31 -4.83 -5.72
N LYS A 37 -4.36 -4.77 -6.67
CA LYS A 37 -3.32 -3.72 -6.67
C LYS A 37 -3.90 -2.32 -6.78
N LYS A 38 -4.89 -2.11 -7.66
CA LYS A 38 -5.56 -0.80 -7.79
C LYS A 38 -6.29 -0.41 -6.51
N ILE A 39 -6.97 -1.34 -5.85
CA ILE A 39 -7.64 -1.12 -4.57
C ILE A 39 -6.63 -0.76 -3.48
N LEU A 40 -5.53 -1.52 -3.37
CA LEU A 40 -4.45 -1.23 -2.41
C LEU A 40 -3.85 0.16 -2.64
N ARG A 41 -3.64 0.55 -3.91
CA ARG A 41 -3.10 1.88 -4.26
C ARG A 41 -4.06 3.00 -3.87
N LYS A 42 -5.35 2.86 -4.17
CA LYS A 42 -6.39 3.83 -3.75
C LYS A 42 -6.48 3.94 -2.22
N ARG A 43 -6.46 2.81 -1.51
CA ARG A 43 -6.45 2.78 -0.03
C ARG A 43 -5.19 3.43 0.55
N GLY A 44 -4.03 3.18 -0.06
CA GLY A 44 -2.76 3.81 0.33
C GLY A 44 -2.79 5.33 0.20
N LEU A 45 -3.33 5.85 -0.90
CA LEU A 45 -3.51 7.29 -1.09
C LEU A 45 -4.46 7.91 -0.06
N ALA A 46 -5.57 7.25 0.25
CA ALA A 46 -6.51 7.72 1.27
C ALA A 46 -5.87 7.72 2.68
N ALA A 47 -5.08 6.69 3.01
CA ALA A 47 -4.34 6.63 4.26
C ALA A 47 -3.26 7.73 4.34
N ALA A 48 -2.55 7.99 3.25
CA ALA A 48 -1.57 9.07 3.14
C ALA A 48 -2.23 10.44 3.30
N ALA A 49 -3.40 10.67 2.68
CA ALA A 49 -4.16 11.91 2.82
C ALA A 49 -4.57 12.15 4.28
N ARG A 50 -5.13 11.14 4.96
CA ARG A 50 -5.45 11.22 6.39
C ARG A 50 -4.22 11.46 7.28
N LYS A 51 -3.05 10.99 6.85
CA LYS A 51 -1.80 11.18 7.59
C LYS A 51 -1.23 12.58 7.35
N ALA A 52 -1.41 13.15 6.16
CA ALA A 52 -1.01 14.52 5.81
C ALA A 52 -1.81 15.58 6.57
N GLU A 53 -3.07 15.29 6.90
CA GLU A 53 -3.89 16.15 7.77
C GLU A 53 -3.33 16.24 9.20
N ARG A 54 -2.50 15.29 9.60
CA ARG A 54 -1.80 15.30 10.87
C ARG A 54 -0.51 16.11 10.72
N ALA A 55 -0.48 17.32 11.28
CA ALA A 55 0.73 18.14 11.30
C ALA A 55 1.87 17.37 12.03
N PRO A 56 3.00 17.10 11.36
CA PRO A 56 4.15 16.48 12.02
C PRO A 56 4.93 17.55 12.80
N SER A 57 5.28 17.23 14.05
CA SER A 57 6.11 18.11 14.90
C SER A 57 7.61 17.98 14.63
N GLU A 58 8.03 16.99 13.84
CA GLU A 58 9.42 16.64 13.55
C GLU A 58 9.64 16.42 12.05
N GLY A 59 10.86 16.66 11.55
CA GLY A 59 11.21 16.51 10.13
C GLY A 59 12.72 16.35 9.90
N LEU A 60 13.12 16.11 8.65
CA LEU A 60 14.52 15.92 8.25
C LEU A 60 14.94 16.99 7.23
N VAL A 61 16.07 17.66 7.46
CA VAL A 61 16.71 18.55 6.47
C VAL A 61 17.72 17.74 5.68
N VAL A 62 17.56 17.70 4.35
CA VAL A 62 18.47 16.99 3.43
C VAL A 62 19.07 18.01 2.46
N ALA A 63 20.40 18.06 2.38
CA ALA A 63 21.13 18.86 1.40
C ALA A 63 21.90 17.91 0.46
N SER A 64 21.73 18.09 -0.85
CA SER A 64 22.48 17.37 -1.88
C SER A 64 23.30 18.37 -2.68
N ILE A 65 24.61 18.15 -2.75
CA ILE A 65 25.53 18.97 -3.52
C ILE A 65 25.93 18.14 -4.74
N THR A 66 25.43 18.51 -5.91
CA THR A 66 25.85 17.90 -7.17
C THR A 66 26.91 18.80 -7.82
N PRO A 67 28.19 18.40 -7.83
CA PRO A 67 29.20 19.11 -8.63
C PRO A 67 28.96 18.84 -10.13
N LYS A 68 29.23 19.87 -10.93
CA LYS A 68 28.98 19.94 -12.37
C LYS A 68 30.04 19.17 -13.18
#